data_AF-A0A150LFY0-F1
#
_entry.id   AF-A0A150LFY0-F1
#
_cell.length_a   1.000
_cell.length_b   1.000
_cell.length_c   1.000
_cell.angle_alpha   90.00
_cell.angle_beta   90.00
_cell.angle_gamma   90.00
#
_symmetry.space_group_name_H-M   'P 1'
#
loop_
_entity.id
_entity.type
_entity.pdbx_description
1 polymer ?
#
loop_
_entity_poly.entity_id
_entity_poly.type
_entity_poly.pdbx_seq_one_letter_code
_entity_poly.pdbx_strand_id
1 'polypeptide(L)' 'MSKKELKRYKVIRQWIEGYITGKQAAELLSLSLRQVYRLKKRVLEEDENGVIHKNRGRKPAHALSEDIRQKILKLRQSEK' A
#
# COMPACT_ATOMS: atom_id res chain seq x y z
N MET A 1 -3.94 -3.77 -6.24
CA MET A 1 -4.04 -2.41 -5.68
C MET A 1 -5.45 -2.22 -5.12
N SER A 2 -5.62 -1.60 -3.95
CA SER A 2 -6.95 -1.29 -3.37
C SER A 2 -7.58 -0.04 -4.01
N LYS A 3 -8.90 0.14 -3.88
CA LYS A 3 -9.59 1.36 -4.34
C LYS A 3 -8.97 2.65 -3.78
N LYS A 4 -8.51 2.61 -2.53
CA LYS A 4 -7.84 3.74 -1.86
C LYS A 4 -6.48 4.05 -2.46
N GLU A 5 -5.70 3.03 -2.80
CA GLU A 5 -4.41 3.17 -3.46
C GLU A 5 -4.59 3.71 -4.89
N LEU A 6 -5.58 3.22 -5.64
CA LEU A 6 -5.93 3.73 -6.97
C LEU A 6 -6.32 5.22 -6.92
N LYS A 7 -7.16 5.62 -5.95
CA LYS A 7 -7.54 7.03 -5.76
C LYS A 7 -6.31 7.89 -5.50
N ARG A 8 -5.40 7.45 -4.63
CA ARG A 8 -4.14 8.17 -4.35
C ARG A 8 -3.30 8.34 -5.61
N TYR A 9 -3.15 7.28 -6.40
CA TYR A 9 -2.37 7.34 -7.63
C TYR A 9 -2.95 8.37 -8.61
N LYS A 10 -4.26 8.29 -8.89
CA LYS A 10 -4.93 9.23 -9.80
C LYS A 10 -4.77 10.69 -9.37
N VAL A 11 -5.05 11.01 -8.10
CA VAL A 11 -4.95 12.38 -7.59
C VAL A 11 -3.51 12.89 -7.63
N ILE A 12 -2.53 12.05 -7.29
CA ILE A 12 -1.11 12.44 -7.36
C ILE A 12 -0.66 12.63 -8.81
N ARG A 13 -1.10 11.78 -9.74
CA ARG A 13 -0.82 11.93 -11.17
C ARG A 13 -1.38 13.24 -11.72
N GLN A 14 -2.62 13.59 -11.37
CA GLN A 14 -3.23 14.89 -11.73
C GLN A 14 -2.44 16.08 -11.19
N TRP A 15 -1.85 15.96 -9.99
CA TRP A 15 -0.97 17.01 -9.45
C TRP A 15 0.38 17.06 -10.19
N ILE A 16 0.96 15.92 -10.55
CA ILE A 16 2.21 15.87 -11.34
C ILE A 16 2.01 16.50 -12.72
N GLU A 17 0.87 16.23 -13.35
CA GLU A 17 0.47 16.77 -14.66
C GLU A 17 0.05 18.24 -14.61
N GLY A 18 -0.09 18.83 -13.41
CA GLY A 18 -0.39 20.25 -13.22
C GLY A 18 -1.89 20.60 -13.25
N TYR A 19 -2.78 19.62 -13.35
CA TYR A 19 -4.24 19.85 -13.34
C TYR A 19 -4.78 20.34 -11.99
N ILE A 20 -4.11 19.96 -10.90
CA ILE A 20 -4.46 20.38 -9.54
C ILE A 20 -3.22 20.81 -8.76
N THR A 21 -3.43 21.57 -7.70
CA THR A 21 -2.39 21.98 -6.75
C THR A 21 -2.18 20.95 -5.64
N GLY A 22 -1.04 21.04 -4.94
CA GLY A 22 -0.78 20.18 -3.78
C GLY A 22 -1.80 20.34 -2.64
N LYS A 23 -2.36 21.55 -2.48
CA LYS A 23 -3.44 21.83 -1.50
C LYS A 23 -4.73 21.10 -1.88
N GLN A 24 -5.14 21.17 -3.14
CA GLN A 24 -6.30 20.44 -3.64
C GLN A 24 -6.10 18.92 -3.54
N ALA A 25 -4.90 18.41 -3.82
CA ALA A 25 -4.59 17.00 -3.64
C ALA A 25 -4.69 16.55 -2.17
N ALA A 26 -4.29 17.41 -1.21
CA ALA A 26 -4.42 17.16 0.22
C ALA A 26 -5.88 17.07 0.66
N GLU A 27 -6.72 17.97 0.17
CA GLU A 27 -8.16 17.98 0.43
C GLU A 27 -8.84 16.73 -0.16
N LEU A 28 -8.61 16.41 -1.44
CA LEU A 28 -9.19 15.26 -2.13
C LEU A 28 -8.83 13.91 -1.50
N LEU A 29 -7.64 13.82 -0.89
CA LEU A 29 -7.15 12.61 -0.22
C LEU A 29 -7.40 12.61 1.29
N SER A 30 -7.85 13.73 1.86
CA SER A 30 -7.98 13.95 3.31
C SER A 30 -6.66 13.61 4.03
N LEU A 31 -5.55 14.12 3.50
CA LEU A 31 -4.20 13.91 4.02
C LEU A 31 -3.52 15.26 4.28
N SER A 32 -2.53 15.28 5.17
CA SER A 32 -1.70 16.48 5.32
C SER A 32 -0.86 16.73 4.08
N LEU A 33 -0.56 18.00 3.78
CA LEU A 33 0.34 18.38 2.68
C LEU A 33 1.63 17.57 2.68
N ARG A 34 2.25 17.37 3.85
CA ARG A 34 3.47 16.58 4.02
C ARG A 34 3.31 15.14 3.50
N GLN A 35 2.17 14.50 3.81
CA GLN A 35 1.89 13.15 3.31
C GLN A 35 1.69 13.12 1.80
N VAL A 36 1.06 14.15 1.23
CA VAL A 36 0.89 14.28 -0.23
C VAL A 36 2.24 14.49 -0.91
N TYR A 37 3.12 15.35 -0.39
CA TYR A 37 4.49 15.51 -0.91
C TYR A 37 5.28 14.19 -0.87
N ARG A 38 5.19 13.43 0.23
CA ARG A 38 5.81 12.10 0.34
C ARG A 38 5.22 11.08 -0.65
N LEU A 39 3.92 11.17 -0.93
CA LEU A 39 3.28 10.33 -1.96
C LEU A 39 3.74 10.73 -3.36
N LYS A 40 3.78 12.03 -3.67
CA LYS A 40 4.29 12.56 -4.94
C LYS A 40 5.72 12.09 -5.20
N LYS A 41 6.62 12.23 -4.22
CA LYS A 41 8.00 11.75 -4.33
C LYS A 41 8.04 10.26 -4.69
N ARG A 42 7.29 9.42 -3.97
CA ARG A 42 7.24 7.97 -4.25
C ARG A 42 6.66 7.65 -5.62
N VAL A 43 5.65 8.37 -6.08
CA VAL A 43 5.06 8.16 -7.41
C VAL A 43 6.04 8.60 -8.52
N LEU A 44 6.86 9.62 -8.29
CA LEU A 44 7.92 9.99 -9.24
C LEU A 44 9.04 8.93 -9.33
N GLU A 45 9.33 8.23 -8.23
CA GLU A 45 10.40 7.22 -8.16
C GLU A 45 9.93 5.81 -8.55
N GLU A 46 8.72 5.42 -8.13
CA GLU A 46 8.20 4.05 -8.17
C GLU A 46 6.91 3.92 -9.01
N ASP A 47 6.42 5.02 -9.60
CA ASP A 47 5.15 5.10 -10.33
C ASP A 47 3.95 4.53 -9.53
N GLU A 48 3.11 3.67 -10.14
CA GLU A 48 1.97 3.03 -9.47
C GLU A 48 2.38 2.24 -8.21
N ASN A 49 3.61 1.73 -8.16
CA ASN A 49 4.09 0.99 -6.99
C ASN A 49 4.28 1.91 -5.76
N GLY A 50 4.49 3.21 -5.98
CA GLY A 50 4.70 4.19 -4.92
C GLY A 50 3.51 4.36 -3.96
N VAL A 51 2.30 4.00 -4.41
CA VAL A 51 1.08 4.06 -3.59
C VAL A 51 0.71 2.72 -2.94
N ILE A 52 1.32 1.62 -3.38
CA ILE A 52 1.05 0.28 -2.86
C ILE A 52 1.58 0.18 -1.42
N HIS A 53 0.81 -0.48 -0.56
CA HIS A 53 1.23 -0.76 0.81
C HIS A 53 2.51 -1.61 0.84
N LYS A 54 3.62 -1.08 1.37
CA LYS A 54 4.94 -1.74 1.33
C LYS A 54 5.03 -3.07 2.10
N ASN A 55 4.14 -3.32 3.07
CA ASN A 55 4.07 -4.65 3.72
C ASN A 55 3.20 -5.67 2.96
N ARG A 56 2.57 -5.30 1.83
CA ARG A 56 1.76 -6.26 1.07
C ARG A 56 2.69 -7.34 0.51
N GLY A 57 2.35 -8.60 0.77
CA GLY A 57 3.15 -9.76 0.35
C GLY A 57 4.37 -10.06 1.22
N ARG A 58 4.67 -9.24 2.24
CA ARG A 58 5.77 -9.49 3.17
C ARG A 58 5.32 -10.41 4.31
N LYS A 59 6.05 -11.51 4.55
CA LYS A 59 5.90 -12.34 5.74
C LYS A 59 6.48 -11.60 6.97
N PRO A 60 5.72 -11.42 8.06
CA PRO A 60 6.25 -10.85 9.30
C PRO A 60 7.40 -11.70 9.86
N ALA A 61 8.36 -11.07 10.53
CA ALA A 61 9.52 -11.77 11.11
C ALA A 61 9.12 -12.79 12.20
N HIS A 62 8.03 -12.51 12.93
CA HIS A 62 7.48 -13.37 13.97
C HIS A 62 6.39 -14.32 13.45
N ALA A 63 6.21 -14.43 12.13
CA ALA A 63 5.27 -15.39 11.58
C ALA A 63 5.81 -16.81 11.73
N LEU A 64 4.94 -17.75 12.10
CA LEU A 64 5.28 -19.17 12.18
C LEU A 64 5.93 -19.66 10.87
N SER A 65 6.91 -20.56 10.99
CA SER A 65 7.49 -21.22 9.81
C SER A 65 6.41 -21.99 9.07
N GLU A 66 6.60 -22.17 7.76
CA GLU A 66 5.63 -22.95 6.97
C GLU A 66 5.58 -24.40 7.49
N ASP A 67 6.70 -24.94 7.96
CA ASP A 67 6.77 -26.29 8.54
C ASP A 67 5.89 -26.45 9.78
N ILE A 68 5.93 -25.48 10.70
CA ILE A 68 5.07 -25.50 11.90
C ILE A 68 3.60 -25.41 11.49
N ARG A 69 3.28 -24.53 10.53
CA ARG A 69 1.92 -24.38 10.01
C ARG A 69 1.41 -25.68 9.38
N GLN A 70 2.22 -26.35 8.57
CA GLN A 70 1.87 -27.63 7.95
C GLN A 70 1.71 -28.74 8.98
N LYS A 71 2.56 -28.78 10.03
CA LYS A 71 2.42 -29.72 11.13
C LYS A 71 1.08 -29.57 11.85
N ILE A 72 0.67 -28.34 12.15
CA ILE A 72 -0.63 -28.04 12.79
C ILE A 72 -1.79 -28.50 11.90
N LEU A 73 -1.74 -28.21 10.60
CA LEU A 73 -2.78 -28.61 9.65
C LEU A 73 -2.93 -30.12 9.56
N LYS A 74 -1.82 -30.87 9.55
CA LYS A 74 -1.83 -32.33 9.53
C LYS A 74 -2.45 -32.91 10.81
N LEU A 75 -2.02 -32.43 11.99
CA LEU A 75 -2.55 -32.89 13.28
C LEU A 75 -4.07 -32.69 13.37
N ARG A 76 -4.56 -31.51 12.98
CA ARG A 76 -6.01 -31.22 12.94
C ARG A 76 -6.77 -32.19 12.04
N GLN A 77 -6.19 -32.61 10.91
CA GLN A 77 -6.86 -33.51 9.96
C GLN A 77 -6.85 -34.98 10.42
N SER A 78 -5.86 -35.38 11.23
CA SER A 78 -5.75 -36.74 11.77
C SER A 78 -6.63 -37.00 13.00
N GLU A 79 -7.12 -35.98 13.69
CA GLU A 79 -8.06 -36.09 14.83
C GLU A 79 -9.52 -36.30 14.38
N LYS A 80 -9.75 -37.17 13.38
CA LYS A 80 -11.09 -37.64 13.03
C LYS A 80 -11.48 -38.87 13.83
#